data_AF-A0A7Y5R0U9-F1
#
_entry.id   AF-A0A7Y5R0U9-F1
#
_cell.length_a   1.000
_cell.length_b   1.000
_cell.length_c   1.000
_cell.angle_alpha   90.00
_cell.angle_beta   90.00
_cell.angle_gamma   90.00
#
_symmetry.space_group_name_H-M   'P 1'
#
loop_
_entity.id
_entity.type
_entity.pdbx_description
1 polymer ?
#
loop_
_entity_poly.entity_id
_entity_poly.type
_entity_poly.pdbx_seq_one_letter_code
_entity_poly.pdbx_strand_id
1 'polypeptide(L)'
;MPLSTRSIAGLALPLALACGGRDATVSGRDSLRHSAVRPAASGVPAERDTVLHPDSLRVPRAPLVARPAEVRGLYVNRWAALGDRIWELIAVARRTEVNALVIDVKDDRGFVLYRSRVPLAREIGADTMRPMRQERVRAVLDSM
;
A
#
# COMPACT_ATOMS: atom_id res chain seq x y z
N MET A 1 -48.90 3.91 30.11
CA MET A 1 -49.45 4.97 29.24
C MET A 1 -48.62 6.23 29.42
N PRO A 2 -48.25 6.99 28.38
CA PRO A 2 -48.35 6.75 26.94
C PRO A 2 -46.98 6.68 26.22
N LEU A 3 -46.98 5.96 25.09
CA LEU A 3 -45.94 6.02 24.06
C LEU A 3 -46.13 7.31 23.25
N SER A 4 -45.04 8.02 22.95
CA SER A 4 -45.04 9.19 22.07
C SER A 4 -44.46 8.81 20.70
N THR A 5 -45.36 8.50 19.77
CA THR A 5 -45.11 8.32 18.34
C THR A 5 -44.62 9.64 17.73
N ARG A 6 -43.50 9.66 17.03
CA ARG A 6 -43.12 10.76 16.14
C ARG A 6 -42.98 10.28 14.71
N SER A 7 -43.73 10.98 13.87
CA SER A 7 -44.06 10.73 12.48
C SER A 7 -42.83 10.71 11.57
N ILE A 8 -42.87 9.78 10.61
CA ILE A 8 -41.97 9.68 9.47
C ILE A 8 -42.35 10.78 8.48
N ALA A 9 -41.41 11.66 8.13
CA ALA A 9 -41.55 12.57 7.00
C ALA A 9 -40.43 12.23 6.00
N GLY A 10 -40.80 11.50 4.95
CA GLY A 10 -39.95 11.24 3.81
C GLY A 10 -39.71 12.52 3.02
N LEU A 11 -38.45 12.79 2.70
CA LEU A 11 -38.07 13.79 1.72
C LEU A 11 -37.32 13.08 0.60
N ALA A 12 -38.07 12.71 -0.44
CA ALA A 12 -37.52 12.28 -1.71
C ALA A 12 -36.93 13.52 -2.43
N LEU A 13 -35.64 13.49 -2.75
CA LEU A 13 -34.98 14.51 -3.55
C LEU A 13 -34.65 13.92 -4.94
N PRO A 14 -35.05 14.57 -6.05
CA PRO A 14 -35.01 13.99 -7.37
C PRO A 14 -33.60 13.99 -7.98
N LEU A 15 -33.33 12.89 -8.71
CA LEU A 15 -32.17 12.66 -9.55
C LEU A 15 -32.29 13.52 -10.82
N ALA A 16 -31.40 14.50 -11.01
CA ALA A 16 -31.30 15.26 -12.26
C ALA A 16 -30.12 14.73 -13.09
N LEU A 17 -30.46 13.96 -14.13
CA LEU A 17 -29.56 13.51 -15.19
C LEU A 17 -29.49 14.62 -16.25
N ALA A 18 -28.32 15.25 -16.42
CA ALA A 18 -28.08 16.23 -17.48
C ALA A 18 -27.03 15.68 -18.46
N CYS A 19 -27.52 15.07 -19.55
CA CYS A 19 -26.74 14.83 -20.75
C CYS A 19 -26.74 16.13 -21.58
N GLY A 20 -25.56 16.70 -21.85
CA GLY A 20 -25.42 17.89 -22.67
C GLY A 20 -24.11 17.86 -23.43
N GLY A 21 -24.17 17.30 -24.65
CA GLY A 21 -23.06 17.27 -25.60
C GLY A 21 -22.70 18.67 -26.11
N ARG A 22 -21.42 18.86 -26.41
CA ARG A 22 -20.92 19.97 -27.22
C ARG A 22 -19.91 19.42 -28.21
N ASP A 23 -20.39 19.22 -29.43
CA ASP A 23 -19.57 18.99 -30.62
C ASP A 23 -18.76 20.26 -30.90
N ALA A 24 -17.45 20.18 -30.73
CA ALA A 24 -16.52 21.19 -31.19
C ALA A 24 -15.93 20.72 -32.53
N THR A 25 -16.36 21.37 -33.60
CA THR A 25 -15.85 21.25 -34.96
C THR A 25 -14.36 21.61 -35.01
N VAL A 26 -13.50 20.66 -35.43
CA VAL A 26 -12.10 20.93 -35.80
C VAL A 26 -12.02 21.13 -37.30
N SER A 27 -11.74 22.37 -37.70
CA SER A 27 -11.41 22.77 -39.07
C SER A 27 -9.92 23.12 -39.15
N GLY A 28 -9.27 22.69 -40.23
CA GLY A 28 -8.05 23.32 -40.73
C GLY A 28 -6.78 22.48 -40.64
N ARG A 29 -6.43 21.88 -41.78
CA ARG A 29 -5.05 21.51 -42.15
C ARG A 29 -4.19 22.79 -42.14
N ASP A 30 -2.92 22.74 -41.74
CA ASP A 30 -1.83 22.67 -42.70
C ASP A 30 -0.42 22.70 -42.06
N SER A 31 0.49 22.01 -42.76
CA SER A 31 1.92 22.31 -42.90
C SER A 31 2.91 22.12 -41.74
N LEU A 32 3.74 21.10 -41.94
CA LEU A 32 5.04 20.85 -41.33
C LEU A 32 6.00 22.05 -41.48
N ARG A 33 6.59 22.50 -40.36
CA ARG A 33 7.95 23.08 -40.33
C ARG A 33 8.66 22.61 -39.07
N HIS A 34 9.53 21.60 -39.20
CA HIS A 34 10.53 21.28 -38.19
C HIS A 34 11.64 22.34 -38.28
N SER A 35 11.63 23.32 -37.38
CA SER A 35 12.79 24.18 -37.15
C SER A 35 13.62 23.57 -36.03
N ALA A 36 14.80 23.06 -36.37
CA ALA A 36 15.74 22.51 -35.42
C ALA A 36 16.32 23.63 -34.53
N VAL A 37 15.78 23.76 -33.31
CA VAL A 37 16.38 24.61 -32.26
C VAL A 37 17.39 23.77 -31.49
N ARG A 38 18.66 24.17 -31.52
CA ARG A 38 19.75 23.58 -30.72
C ARG A 38 19.47 23.85 -29.24
N PRO A 39 19.66 22.89 -28.30
CA PRO A 39 19.43 23.18 -26.90
C PRO A 39 20.63 23.97 -26.36
N ALA A 40 20.35 25.17 -25.85
CA ALA A 40 21.25 25.88 -24.96
C ALA A 40 21.23 25.18 -23.60
N ALA A 41 22.42 24.81 -23.11
CA ALA A 41 22.60 24.25 -21.78
C ALA A 41 22.16 25.28 -20.73
N SER A 42 21.07 24.98 -20.02
CA SER A 42 20.72 25.65 -18.77
C SER A 42 20.39 24.57 -17.76
N GLY A 43 21.24 24.48 -16.73
CA GLY A 43 21.11 23.53 -15.65
C GLY A 43 19.92 23.91 -14.77
N VAL A 44 18.89 23.07 -14.80
CA VAL A 44 17.93 22.94 -13.71
C VAL A 44 18.30 21.63 -13.01
N PRO A 45 18.50 21.58 -11.69
CA PRO A 45 18.64 20.30 -11.02
C PRO A 45 17.29 19.59 -11.20
N ALA A 46 17.28 18.55 -12.02
CA ALA A 46 16.13 17.68 -12.15
C ALA A 46 15.79 17.17 -10.74
N GLU A 47 14.66 17.64 -10.24
CA GLU A 47 13.94 17.04 -9.13
C GLU A 47 13.90 15.54 -9.43
N ARG A 48 14.60 14.75 -8.60
CA ARG A 48 14.73 13.32 -8.81
C ARG A 48 13.37 12.70 -8.51
N ASP A 49 12.51 12.71 -9.51
CA ASP A 49 11.40 11.78 -9.64
C ASP A 49 12.03 10.38 -9.62
N THR A 50 12.15 9.83 -8.41
CA THR A 50 12.72 8.51 -8.24
C THR A 50 11.58 7.56 -8.56
N VAL A 51 11.34 7.38 -9.86
CA VAL A 51 10.56 6.25 -10.36
C VAL A 51 11.27 5.02 -9.82
N LEU A 52 10.77 4.49 -8.70
CA LEU A 52 11.25 3.24 -8.14
C LEU A 52 10.94 2.19 -9.19
N HIS A 53 11.97 1.74 -9.90
CA HIS A 53 11.85 0.57 -10.77
C HIS A 53 11.27 -0.57 -9.93
N PRO A 54 10.32 -1.37 -10.41
CA PRO A 54 9.77 -2.48 -9.64
C PRO A 54 10.84 -3.46 -9.11
N ASP A 55 12.01 -3.48 -9.75
CA ASP A 55 13.21 -4.26 -9.36
C ASP A 55 14.18 -3.50 -8.43
N SER A 56 13.77 -2.37 -7.87
CA SER A 56 14.56 -1.59 -6.90
C SER A 56 14.61 -2.21 -5.51
N LEU A 57 14.06 -3.41 -5.33
CA LEU A 57 14.33 -4.22 -4.15
C LEU A 57 15.84 -4.34 -4.00
N ARG A 58 16.40 -3.73 -2.97
CA ARG A 58 17.80 -3.90 -2.59
C ARG A 58 17.98 -5.36 -2.18
N VAL A 59 18.24 -6.23 -3.15
CA VAL A 59 18.67 -7.59 -2.88
C VAL A 59 20.06 -7.49 -2.26
N PRO A 60 20.25 -7.97 -1.02
CA PRO A 60 21.58 -8.00 -0.43
C PRO A 60 22.54 -8.76 -1.36
N ARG A 61 23.77 -8.25 -1.52
CA ARG A 61 24.80 -8.86 -2.39
C ARG A 61 25.12 -10.32 -2.02
N ALA A 62 24.87 -10.68 -0.76
CA ALA A 62 24.94 -12.04 -0.24
C ALA A 62 23.75 -12.28 0.71
N PRO A 63 23.28 -13.53 0.86
CA PRO A 63 22.24 -13.87 1.83
C PRO A 63 22.61 -13.39 3.24
N LEU A 64 21.66 -12.76 3.94
CA LEU A 64 21.86 -12.32 5.32
C LEU A 64 21.99 -13.51 6.29
N VAL A 65 21.44 -14.66 5.90
CA VAL A 65 21.49 -15.93 6.62
C VAL A 65 21.73 -17.08 5.64
N ALA A 66 22.30 -18.19 6.11
CA ALA A 66 22.46 -19.39 5.30
C ALA A 66 21.07 -19.91 4.87
N ARG A 67 20.91 -20.24 3.59
CA ARG A 67 19.67 -20.85 3.10
C ARG A 67 19.59 -22.30 3.61
N PRO A 68 18.50 -22.70 4.29
CA PRO A 68 18.31 -24.08 4.71
C PRO A 68 18.03 -24.99 3.50
N ALA A 69 18.29 -26.29 3.64
CA ALA A 69 17.99 -27.28 2.60
C ALA A 69 16.48 -27.40 2.31
N GLU A 70 15.65 -27.24 3.35
CA GLU A 70 14.19 -27.22 3.25
C GLU A 70 13.62 -26.01 4.01
N VAL A 71 12.56 -25.41 3.46
CA VAL A 71 11.81 -24.33 4.13
C VAL A 71 10.47 -24.88 4.59
N ARG A 72 10.22 -24.82 5.90
CA ARG A 72 8.99 -25.28 6.55
C ARG A 72 8.31 -24.07 7.16
N GLY A 73 7.57 -23.36 6.31
CA GLY A 73 6.98 -22.07 6.64
C GLY A 73 5.57 -22.16 7.20
N LEU A 74 5.25 -21.30 8.17
CA LEU A 74 3.88 -21.01 8.56
C LEU A 74 3.48 -19.64 8.02
N TYR A 75 2.35 -19.58 7.32
CA TYR A 75 1.73 -18.32 6.91
C TYR A 75 1.04 -17.64 8.09
N VAL A 76 1.24 -16.33 8.22
CA VAL A 76 0.72 -15.51 9.31
C VAL A 76 0.07 -14.28 8.73
N ASN A 77 -1.26 -14.22 8.82
CA ASN A 77 -1.98 -13.03 8.41
C ASN A 77 -1.68 -11.84 9.35
N ARG A 78 -2.01 -10.64 8.86
CA ARG A 78 -1.79 -9.38 9.57
C ARG A 78 -2.38 -9.34 10.99
N TRP A 79 -3.56 -9.93 11.19
CA TRP A 79 -4.25 -9.92 12.49
C TRP A 79 -3.54 -10.78 13.54
N ALA A 80 -3.09 -11.97 13.15
CA ALA A 80 -2.30 -12.84 14.00
C ALA A 80 -0.94 -12.22 14.33
N ALA A 81 -0.32 -11.51 13.38
CA ALA A 81 0.92 -10.76 13.61
C ALA A 81 0.74 -9.59 14.61
N LEU A 82 -0.39 -8.88 14.54
CA LEU A 82 -0.70 -7.77 15.45
C LEU A 82 -1.09 -8.22 16.86
N GLY A 83 -1.69 -9.40 17.00
CA GLY A 83 -2.08 -9.99 18.27
C GLY A 83 -0.97 -10.84 18.91
N ASP A 84 -1.32 -11.56 19.98
CA ASP A 84 -0.36 -12.38 20.72
C ASP A 84 -0.13 -13.77 20.11
N ARG A 85 -0.97 -14.14 19.12
CA ARG A 85 -0.81 -15.39 18.36
C ARG A 85 0.56 -15.53 17.71
N ILE A 86 1.21 -14.42 17.34
CA ILE A 86 2.58 -14.44 16.82
C ILE A 86 3.57 -15.09 17.80
N TRP A 87 3.41 -14.87 19.10
CA TRP A 87 4.28 -15.45 20.12
C TRP A 87 4.08 -16.95 20.28
N GLU A 88 2.83 -17.41 20.17
CA GLU A 88 2.51 -18.84 20.15
C GLU A 88 3.10 -19.52 18.91
N LEU A 89 3.04 -18.85 17.75
CA LEU A 89 3.63 -19.35 16.50
C LEU A 89 5.16 -19.39 16.57
N ILE A 90 5.80 -18.40 17.19
CA ILE A 90 7.24 -18.44 17.49
C ILE A 90 7.55 -19.61 18.42
N ALA A 91 6.74 -19.85 19.46
CA ALA A 91 6.91 -21.00 20.34
C ALA A 91 6.79 -22.33 19.60
N VAL A 92 5.87 -22.44 18.61
CA VAL A 92 5.79 -23.61 17.72
C VAL A 92 7.09 -23.75 16.92
N ALA A 93 7.57 -22.69 16.27
CA ALA A 93 8.82 -22.73 15.51
C ALA A 93 10.03 -23.16 16.35
N ARG A 94 10.07 -22.79 17.65
CA ARG A 94 11.15 -23.20 18.56
C ARG A 94 11.09 -24.67 18.99
N ARG A 95 9.94 -25.34 18.88
CA ARG A 95 9.74 -26.73 19.35
C ARG A 95 9.53 -27.75 18.23
N THR A 96 9.41 -27.29 16.99
CA THR A 96 9.19 -28.12 15.82
C THR A 96 10.20 -27.79 14.73
N GLU A 97 10.09 -28.46 13.58
CA GLU A 97 10.90 -28.25 12.39
C GLU A 97 10.52 -26.99 11.58
N VAL A 98 9.53 -26.21 12.04
CA VAL A 98 9.13 -24.95 11.39
C VAL A 98 10.26 -23.94 11.50
N ASN A 99 10.71 -23.41 10.36
CA ASN A 99 11.89 -22.55 10.29
C ASN A 99 11.64 -21.20 9.57
N ALA A 100 10.39 -20.90 9.23
CA ALA A 100 10.01 -19.62 8.63
C ALA A 100 8.60 -19.21 9.05
N LEU A 101 8.39 -17.93 9.34
CA LEU A 101 7.06 -17.32 9.39
C LEU A 101 6.91 -16.35 8.21
N VAL A 102 5.87 -16.55 7.40
CA VAL A 102 5.55 -15.67 6.25
C VAL A 102 4.46 -14.71 6.70
N ILE A 103 4.84 -13.47 7.01
CA ILE A 103 3.94 -12.47 7.57
C ILE A 103 3.37 -11.57 6.47
N ASP A 104 2.05 -11.47 6.43
CA ASP A 104 1.39 -10.49 5.59
C ASP A 104 1.59 -9.07 6.11
N VAL A 105 2.31 -8.28 5.33
CA VAL A 105 2.53 -6.85 5.59
C VAL A 105 1.31 -6.02 5.19
N LYS A 106 0.44 -6.52 4.32
CA LYS A 106 -0.78 -5.87 3.84
C LYS A 106 -1.94 -6.85 3.92
N ASP A 107 -3.13 -6.39 4.30
CA ASP A 107 -4.36 -7.18 4.23
C ASP A 107 -5.19 -6.93 2.95
N ASP A 108 -6.25 -7.73 2.79
CA ASP A 108 -7.23 -7.68 1.70
C ASP A 108 -7.94 -6.33 1.60
N ARG A 109 -8.14 -5.65 2.74
CA ARG A 109 -8.75 -4.31 2.81
C ARG A 109 -7.80 -3.18 2.44
N GLY A 110 -6.53 -3.50 2.20
CA GLY A 110 -5.53 -2.55 1.77
C GLY A 110 -4.76 -1.86 2.89
N PHE A 111 -4.92 -2.28 4.14
CA PHE A 111 -4.16 -1.71 5.25
C PHE A 111 -2.79 -2.38 5.38
N VAL A 112 -1.78 -1.58 5.68
CA VAL A 112 -0.40 -2.04 5.90
C VAL A 112 -0.06 -2.18 7.37
N LEU A 113 0.89 -3.05 7.69
CA LEU A 113 1.32 -3.40 9.03
C LEU A 113 2.27 -2.37 9.66
N TYR A 114 2.71 -1.35 8.91
CA TYR A 114 3.69 -0.35 9.38
C TYR A 114 3.25 1.06 9.01
N ARG A 115 3.83 2.07 9.67
CA ARG A 115 3.66 3.48 9.29
C ARG A 115 4.43 3.76 8.00
N SER A 116 3.70 4.03 6.92
CA SER A 116 4.30 4.19 5.59
C SER A 116 5.02 5.53 5.46
N ARG A 117 6.01 5.61 4.57
CA ARG A 117 6.61 6.88 4.10
C ARG A 117 6.13 7.28 2.71
N VAL A 118 5.37 6.40 2.05
CA VAL A 118 4.79 6.67 0.73
C VAL A 118 3.65 7.67 0.88
N PRO A 119 3.69 8.85 0.22
CA PRO A 119 2.67 9.89 0.36
C PRO A 119 1.25 9.37 0.10
N LEU A 120 1.06 8.67 -1.01
CA LEU A 120 -0.25 8.10 -1.39
C LEU A 120 -0.80 7.15 -0.32
N ALA A 121 0.03 6.30 0.29
CA ALA A 121 -0.41 5.37 1.32
C ALA A 121 -0.94 6.07 2.58
N ARG A 122 -0.38 7.25 2.91
CA ARG A 122 -0.87 8.10 4.01
C ARG A 122 -2.15 8.83 3.61
N GLU A 123 -2.20 9.37 2.40
CA GLU A 123 -3.35 10.10 1.86
C GLU A 123 -4.62 9.23 1.84
N ILE A 124 -4.51 7.97 1.37
CA ILE A 124 -5.63 7.03 1.35
C ILE A 124 -5.87 6.33 2.69
N GLY A 125 -5.08 6.64 3.72
CA GLY A 125 -5.21 6.07 5.06
C GLY A 125 -4.80 4.60 5.19
N ALA A 126 -4.04 4.04 4.25
CA ALA A 126 -3.63 2.62 4.27
C ALA A 126 -2.77 2.26 5.50
N ASP A 127 -2.08 3.21 6.12
CA ASP A 127 -1.22 2.97 7.28
C ASP A 127 -1.86 3.40 8.62
N THR A 128 -3.18 3.63 8.65
CA THR A 128 -3.87 4.19 9.81
C THR A 128 -4.43 3.13 10.74
N MET A 129 -4.92 2.01 10.20
CA MET A 129 -5.57 0.95 10.98
C MET A 129 -4.54 0.13 11.75
N ARG A 130 -4.34 0.38 13.05
CA ARG A 130 -3.49 -0.46 13.94
C ARG A 130 -2.14 -0.91 13.33
N PRO A 131 -1.28 0.00 12.82
CA PRO A 131 0.06 -0.38 12.40
C PRO A 131 0.88 -0.88 13.61
N MET A 132 1.74 -1.87 13.36
CA MET A 132 2.68 -2.39 14.34
C MET A 132 3.73 -1.32 14.64
N ARG A 133 4.03 -1.14 15.93
CA ARG A 133 5.13 -0.26 16.35
C ARG A 133 6.48 -0.90 16.03
N GLN A 134 7.49 -0.07 15.77
CA GLN A 134 8.81 -0.54 15.41
C GLN A 134 9.45 -1.42 16.50
N GLU A 135 9.18 -1.11 17.77
CA GLU A 135 9.68 -1.90 18.91
C GLU A 135 9.09 -3.31 18.93
N ARG A 136 7.81 -3.46 18.57
CA ARG A 136 7.16 -4.78 18.48
C ARG A 136 7.71 -5.58 17.29
N VAL A 137 7.94 -4.94 16.14
CA VAL A 137 8.59 -5.60 15.00
C VAL A 137 9.96 -6.12 15.42
N ARG A 138 10.76 -5.30 16.12
CA ARG A 138 12.06 -5.71 16.64
C ARG A 138 11.95 -6.88 17.61
N ALA A 139 11.05 -6.79 18.59
CA ALA A 139 10.82 -7.88 19.53
C ALA A 139 10.46 -9.21 18.84
N VAL A 140 9.67 -9.19 17.76
CA VAL A 140 9.35 -10.39 16.96
C VAL A 140 10.60 -10.94 16.28
N LEU A 141 11.40 -10.08 15.65
CA LEU A 141 12.62 -10.48 14.93
C LEU A 141 13.71 -10.98 15.88
N ASP A 142 13.85 -10.37 17.06
CA ASP A 142 14.86 -10.73 18.05
C ASP A 142 14.49 -12.01 18.83
N SER A 143 13.27 -12.53 18.65
CA SER A 143 12.76 -13.74 19.30
C SER A 143 12.88 -15.00 18.42
N MET A 144 13.34 -14.87 17.18
CA MET A 144 13.60 -15.97 16.25
C MET A 144 15.09 -16.28 16.17
#